data_AF-A0A832JC02-F1
#
_entry.id   AF-A0A832JC02-F1
#
_cell.length_a   1.000
_cell.length_b   1.000
_cell.length_c   1.000
_cell.angle_alpha   90.00
_cell.angle_beta   90.00
_cell.angle_gamma   90.00
#
_symmetry.space_group_name_H-M   'P 1'
#
loop_
_entity.id
_entity.type
_entity.pdbx_description
1 polymer ?
#
loop_
_entity_poly.entity_id
_entity_poly.type
_entity_poly.pdbx_seq_one_letter_code
_entity_poly.pdbx_strand_id
1 'polypeptide(L)'
;MAYPVGHSGSPAMHNAAFEALGLDYCYVPFEVPPEKVAWALEGMKALGIVGLNVTVPLKEKVMPYLDEITEEARLIGAVNTIHHQKGRLLGDNTDG
;
A
#
# COMPACT_ATOMS: atom_id res chain seq x y z
N MET A 1 0.90 0.58 4.86
CA MET A 1 0.62 -0.37 5.95
C MET A 1 1.87 -1.16 6.29
N ALA A 2 2.04 -1.48 7.58
CA ALA A 2 3.16 -2.26 8.12
C ALA A 2 2.78 -2.88 9.47
N TYR A 3 3.70 -3.67 10.05
CA TYR A 3 3.62 -4.07 11.44
C TYR A 3 5.04 -4.29 12.02
N PRO A 4 5.55 -3.41 12.91
CA PRO A 4 4.98 -2.12 13.34
C PRO A 4 5.13 -1.01 12.28
N VAL A 5 4.30 0.05 12.34
CA VAL A 5 4.35 1.17 11.35
C VAL A 5 4.81 2.52 11.94
N GLY A 6 4.87 2.64 13.27
CA GLY A 6 4.98 3.93 13.97
C GLY A 6 6.24 4.77 13.72
N HIS A 7 7.28 4.22 13.09
CA HIS A 7 8.54 4.93 12.80
C HIS A 7 8.69 5.37 11.34
N SER A 8 7.65 5.21 10.52
CA SER A 8 7.74 5.60 9.10
C SER A 8 7.80 7.11 8.92
N GLY A 9 8.78 7.60 8.16
CA GLY A 9 8.85 9.00 7.70
C GLY A 9 7.97 9.30 6.48
N SER A 10 7.42 8.28 5.83
CA SER A 10 6.60 8.42 4.61
C SER A 10 5.38 9.32 4.80
N PRO A 11 4.63 9.27 5.93
CA PRO A 11 3.50 10.19 6.14
C PRO A 11 3.90 11.66 6.10
N ALA A 12 5.00 12.04 6.76
CA ALA A 12 5.47 13.43 6.74
C ALA A 12 5.87 13.87 5.32
N MET A 13 6.62 13.02 4.61
CA MET A 13 7.07 13.29 3.25
C MET A 13 5.91 13.44 2.25
N HIS A 14 4.98 12.49 2.21
CA HIS A 14 3.87 12.51 1.26
C HIS A 14 2.88 13.63 1.56
N ASN A 15 2.53 13.86 2.83
CA ASN A 15 1.61 14.96 3.17
C ASN A 15 2.20 16.33 2.84
N ALA A 16 3.51 16.54 3.07
CA ALA A 16 4.19 17.77 2.65
C ALA A 16 4.17 17.94 1.12
N ALA A 17 4.35 16.85 0.36
CA ALA A 17 4.26 16.89 -1.10
C ALA A 17 2.83 17.18 -1.59
N PHE A 18 1.80 16.59 -0.97
CA PHE A 18 0.40 16.86 -1.30
C PHE A 18 0.04 18.32 -1.04
N GLU A 19 0.45 18.87 0.11
CA GLU A 19 0.25 20.27 0.45
C GLU A 19 0.96 21.20 -0.56
N ALA A 20 2.24 20.93 -0.86
CA ALA A 20 3.01 21.75 -1.80
C ALA A 20 2.43 21.75 -3.23
N LEU A 21 1.75 20.67 -3.63
CA LEU A 21 1.15 20.53 -4.95
C LEU A 21 -0.34 20.90 -4.99
N GLY A 22 -0.95 21.26 -3.86
CA GLY A 22 -2.39 21.57 -3.78
C GLY A 22 -3.27 20.34 -4.06
N LEU A 23 -2.80 19.14 -3.73
CA LEU A 23 -3.51 17.89 -3.96
C LEU A 23 -4.31 17.51 -2.70
N ASP A 24 -5.61 17.24 -2.86
CA ASP A 24 -6.50 16.86 -1.77
C ASP A 24 -6.35 15.36 -1.42
N TYR A 25 -5.22 15.03 -0.81
CA TYR A 25 -4.90 13.68 -0.33
C TYR A 25 -4.31 13.73 1.07
N CYS A 26 -4.50 12.63 1.80
CA CYS A 26 -3.78 12.39 3.05
C CYS A 26 -3.09 11.03 3.01
N TYR A 27 -1.86 11.00 3.53
CA TYR A 27 -1.07 9.81 3.74
C TYR A 27 -1.10 9.43 5.21
N VAL A 28 -1.67 8.27 5.52
CA VAL A 28 -1.89 7.80 6.90
C VAL A 28 -1.23 6.43 7.10
N PRO A 29 -0.45 6.23 8.19
CA PRO A 29 0.09 4.93 8.51
C PRO A 29 -1.01 4.01 9.06
N PHE A 30 -1.12 2.81 8.49
CA PHE A 30 -1.99 1.74 9.00
C PHE A 30 -1.14 0.61 9.58
N GLU A 31 -1.33 0.34 10.87
CA GLU A 31 -0.73 -0.81 11.52
C GLU A 31 -1.60 -2.05 11.30
N VAL A 32 -1.11 -3.01 10.53
CA VAL A 32 -1.89 -4.17 10.09
C VAL A 32 -1.13 -5.44 10.45
N PRO A 33 -1.58 -6.20 11.46
CA PRO A 33 -1.01 -7.51 11.76
C PRO A 33 -1.05 -8.43 10.54
N PRO A 34 -0.04 -9.30 10.33
CA PRO A 34 0.04 -10.20 9.18
C PRO A 34 -1.21 -11.03 8.89
N GLU A 35 -1.94 -11.43 9.92
CA GLU A 35 -3.18 -12.21 9.84
C GLU A 35 -4.40 -11.40 9.40
N LYS A 36 -4.31 -10.05 9.40
CA LYS A 36 -5.40 -9.15 9.03
C LYS A 36 -5.22 -8.51 7.65
N VAL A 37 -4.22 -8.93 6.87
CA VAL A 37 -3.93 -8.35 5.54
C VAL A 37 -5.17 -8.41 4.62
N ALA A 38 -5.84 -9.56 4.55
CA ALA A 38 -7.05 -9.71 3.74
C ALA A 38 -8.13 -8.68 4.11
N TRP A 39 -8.42 -8.54 5.41
CA TRP A 39 -9.41 -7.58 5.90
C TRP A 39 -9.02 -6.12 5.65
N ALA A 40 -7.73 -5.80 5.75
CA ALA A 40 -7.24 -4.46 5.45
C ALA A 40 -7.45 -4.09 3.97
N LEU A 41 -7.21 -5.04 3.05
CA LEU A 41 -7.41 -4.82 1.61
C LEU A 41 -8.89 -4.74 1.23
N GLU A 42 -9.77 -5.51 1.89
CA GLU A 42 -11.21 -5.35 1.73
C GLU A 42 -11.72 -4.01 2.30
N GLY A 43 -11.15 -3.57 3.43
CA GLY A 43 -11.39 -2.24 3.98
C GLY A 43 -10.95 -1.12 3.02
N MET A 44 -9.78 -1.26 2.38
CA MET A 44 -9.30 -0.34 1.35
C MET A 44 -10.31 -0.20 0.20
N LYS A 45 -10.86 -1.31 -0.30
CA LYS A 45 -11.90 -1.30 -1.33
C LYS A 45 -13.17 -0.60 -0.83
N ALA A 46 -13.67 -0.98 0.34
CA ALA A 46 -14.91 -0.46 0.91
C ALA A 46 -14.87 1.05 1.21
N LEU A 47 -13.72 1.55 1.65
CA LEU A 47 -13.51 2.97 1.98
C LEU A 47 -13.14 3.82 0.76
N GLY A 48 -12.93 3.21 -0.41
CA GLY A 48 -12.47 3.94 -1.59
C GLY A 48 -11.05 4.50 -1.45
N ILE A 49 -10.20 3.89 -0.62
CA ILE A 49 -8.79 4.27 -0.51
C ILE A 49 -8.12 4.01 -1.85
N VAL A 50 -7.47 5.04 -2.41
CA VAL A 50 -6.93 5.01 -3.78
C VAL A 50 -5.63 4.22 -3.93
N GLY A 51 -4.88 4.06 -2.84
CA GLY A 51 -3.58 3.39 -2.86
C GLY A 51 -2.99 3.18 -1.47
N LEU A 52 -2.05 2.24 -1.38
CA LEU A 52 -1.32 1.94 -0.15
C LEU A 52 0.14 1.63 -0.50
N ASN A 53 1.10 2.17 0.24
CA ASN A 53 2.41 1.52 0.31
C ASN A 53 2.39 0.38 1.32
N VAL A 54 3.21 -0.63 1.07
CA VAL A 54 3.37 -1.84 1.86
C VAL A 54 4.84 -1.99 2.22
N THR A 55 5.13 -2.27 3.48
CA THR A 55 6.50 -2.51 3.94
C THR A 55 6.60 -3.79 4.75
N VAL A 56 7.81 -4.14 5.17
CA VAL A 56 8.13 -5.34 5.97
C VAL A 56 7.19 -5.41 7.19
N PRO A 57 6.64 -6.58 7.54
CA PRO A 57 6.82 -7.91 6.91
C PRO A 57 5.74 -8.26 5.87
N LEU A 58 5.03 -7.27 5.32
CA LEU A 58 3.79 -7.50 4.57
C LEU A 58 3.97 -7.55 3.05
N LYS A 59 5.15 -7.23 2.51
CA LYS A 59 5.37 -7.08 1.06
C LYS A 59 5.06 -8.35 0.26
N GLU A 60 5.36 -9.53 0.80
CA GLU A 60 5.02 -10.83 0.19
C GLU A 60 3.57 -11.23 0.51
N LYS A 61 3.10 -10.92 1.72
CA LYS A 61 1.80 -11.36 2.24
C LYS A 61 0.61 -10.75 1.52
N VAL A 62 0.78 -9.60 0.88
CA VAL A 62 -0.31 -8.96 0.12
C VAL A 62 -0.56 -9.64 -1.22
N MET A 63 0.47 -10.25 -1.83
CA MET A 63 0.42 -10.72 -3.21
C MET A 63 -0.76 -11.66 -3.52
N PRO A 64 -1.12 -12.63 -2.66
CA PRO A 64 -2.25 -13.54 -2.94
C PRO A 64 -3.62 -12.85 -2.99
N TYR A 65 -3.73 -11.60 -2.54
CA TYR A 65 -4.98 -10.85 -2.43
C TYR A 65 -5.14 -9.77 -3.52
N LEU A 66 -4.18 -9.66 -4.44
CA LEU A 66 -4.18 -8.66 -5.50
C LEU A 66 -4.77 -9.24 -6.79
N ASP A 67 -5.52 -8.42 -7.51
CA ASP A 67 -6.13 -8.80 -8.79
C ASP A 67 -5.08 -8.86 -9.91
N GLU A 68 -4.03 -8.05 -9.79
CA GLU A 68 -2.96 -7.93 -10.76
C GLU A 68 -1.65 -7.58 -10.05
N ILE A 69 -0.53 -8.07 -10.58
CA ILE A 69 0.83 -7.78 -10.10
C ILE A 69 1.70 -7.55 -11.33
N THR A 70 2.47 -6.45 -11.32
CA THR A 70 3.45 -6.13 -12.37
C THR A 70 4.51 -7.24 -12.49
N GLU A 71 5.13 -7.36 -13.67
CA GLU A 71 6.13 -8.40 -13.90
C GLU A 71 7.34 -8.19 -12.98
N GLU A 72 7.75 -6.93 -12.79
CA GLU A 72 8.83 -6.53 -11.90
C GLU A 72 8.57 -6.98 -10.46
N ALA A 73 7.37 -6.70 -9.93
CA ALA A 73 6.99 -7.13 -8.60
C ALA A 73 6.87 -8.65 -8.45
N ARG A 74 6.47 -9.38 -9.51
CA ARG A 74 6.47 -10.85 -9.54
C ARG A 74 7.89 -11.41 -9.49
N LEU A 75 8.82 -10.84 -10.26
CA LEU A 75 10.22 -11.26 -10.30
C LEU A 75 10.93 -11.01 -8.98
N ILE A 76 10.67 -9.86 -8.33
CA ILE A 76 11.19 -9.55 -6.99
C ILE A 76 10.54 -10.46 -5.93
N GLY A 77 9.30 -10.90 -6.17
CA GLY A 77 8.52 -11.68 -5.21
C GLY A 77 7.96 -10.84 -4.07
N ALA A 78 7.78 -9.53 -4.27
CA ALA A 78 7.30 -8.62 -3.24
C ALA A 78 6.58 -7.42 -3.85
N VAL A 79 5.58 -6.88 -3.15
CA VAL A 79 4.83 -5.67 -3.53
C VAL A 79 5.03 -4.60 -2.47
N ASN A 80 5.47 -3.41 -2.87
CA ASN A 80 5.63 -2.25 -1.99
C ASN A 80 4.56 -1.16 -2.22
N THR A 81 3.79 -1.26 -3.32
CA THR A 81 2.80 -0.28 -3.73
C THR A 81 1.57 -0.98 -4.27
N ILE A 82 0.38 -0.58 -3.80
CA ILE A 82 -0.91 -1.09 -4.25
C ILE A 82 -1.72 0.09 -4.77
N HIS A 83 -2.25 -0.05 -5.98
CA HIS A 83 -3.18 0.89 -6.60
C HIS A 83 -4.59 0.29 -6.58
N HIS A 84 -5.57 1.06 -6.12
CA HIS A 84 -6.98 0.66 -6.20
C HIS A 84 -7.68 1.42 -7.33
N GLN A 85 -8.08 0.66 -8.35
CA GLN A 85 -8.72 1.20 -9.55
C GLN A 85 -10.05 0.48 -9.79
N LYS A 86 -11.16 1.19 -9.56
CA LYS A 86 -12.52 0.70 -9.84
C LYS A 86 -12.81 -0.69 -9.22
N GLY A 87 -12.41 -0.90 -7.97
CA GLY A 87 -12.61 -2.17 -7.25
C GLY A 87 -11.49 -3.20 -7.44
N ARG A 88 -10.54 -2.98 -8.37
CA ARG A 88 -9.39 -3.85 -8.60
C ARG A 88 -8.13 -3.34 -7.89
N LEU A 89 -7.36 -4.24 -7.31
CA LEU A 89 -6.08 -3.98 -6.65
C LEU A 89 -4.93 -4.43 -7.55
N LEU A 90 -4.10 -3.48 -7.96
CA LEU A 90 -2.88 -3.72 -8.73
C LEU A 90 -1.66 -3.54 -7.83
N GLY A 91 -0.82 -4.56 -7.73
CA GLY A 91 0.43 -4.56 -7.00
C GLY A 91 1.61 -4.20 -7.88
N ASP A 92 2.46 -3.32 -7.37
CA ASP A 92 3.71 -2.92 -7.98
C ASP A 92 4.84 -2.89 -6.94
N ASN A 93 6.08 -2.87 -7.43
CA ASN A 93 7.26 -2.75 -6.60
C ASN A 93 8.20 -1.71 -7.20
N THR A 94 8.30 -0.57 -6.53
CA THR A 94 9.20 0.52 -6.95
C THR A 94 10.62 0.37 -6.38
N ASP A 95 10.93 -0.74 -5.70
CA ASP A 95 12.29 -1.07 -5.29
C ASP A 95 12.97 -1.80 -6.47
N GLY A 96 13.88 -1.12 -7.16
CA GLY A 96 14.63 -1.63 -8.31
C GLY A 96 16.03 -1.04 -8.38
#